data_AF-A0A0M3SBN2-F1
#
_entry.id   AF-A0A0M3SBN2-F1
#
_cell.length_a   1.000
_cell.length_b   1.000
_cell.length_c   1.000
_cell.angle_alpha   90.00
_cell.angle_beta   90.00
_cell.angle_gamma   90.00
#
_symmetry.space_group_name_H-M   'P 1'
#
loop_
_entity.id
_entity.type
_entity.pdbx_description
1 polymer ?
#
loop_
_entity_poly.entity_id
_entity_poly.type
_entity_poly.pdbx_seq_one_letter_code
_entity_poly.pdbx_strand_id
1 'polypeptide(L)'
;ATARYTDRDTATPVYELLCVLQYFSMQYSHFAAMCIDLFFACLIIHVAAQLAVLNVRIGQIREEYYRGGAEEAVPPEERRAREDEAWQQLRECVEHHKLAIKLVGDLEDLANVIILSQFMGATIIICVTLFLITTSEQHFAALVKLQGYLIVVVYEIFMYCWFGDDVMYQNSRLATSVYTCGWPGAPQKLQRALLIILMRSQRPLGVTAGKFYRVTRETFVSLMKASYSYYALLNQMNK
;
A
#
# COMPACT_ATOMS: atom_id res chain seq x y z
N ALA A 1 15.73 23.52 18.94
CA ALA A 1 14.79 24.64 19.05
C ALA A 1 14.06 24.50 20.39
N THR A 2 14.70 25.00 21.44
CA THR A 2 14.23 25.00 22.81
C THR A 2 13.10 26.02 22.94
N ALA A 3 11.94 25.58 23.42
CA ALA A 3 10.83 26.46 23.74
C ALA A 3 11.32 27.54 24.73
N ARG A 4 11.02 28.81 24.43
CA ARG A 4 11.27 29.95 25.34
C ARG A 4 10.34 29.78 26.55
N TYR A 5 10.80 29.02 27.53
CA TYR A 5 10.22 29.02 28.87
C TYR A 5 10.66 30.29 29.59
N THR A 6 9.69 31.05 30.08
CA THR A 6 9.91 32.25 30.89
C THR A 6 10.44 31.84 32.27
N ASP A 7 11.21 32.68 32.97
CA ASP A 7 11.83 32.37 34.28
C ASP A 7 10.86 31.88 35.39
N ARG A 8 9.54 31.92 35.18
CA ARG A 8 8.52 31.31 36.06
C ARG A 8 8.37 29.79 35.89
N ASP A 9 8.78 29.23 34.76
CA ASP A 9 8.54 27.83 34.38
C ASP A 9 9.64 26.88 34.89
N THR A 10 10.71 27.42 35.49
CA THR A 10 11.83 26.66 36.09
C THR A 10 11.67 26.41 37.59
N ALA A 11 10.62 26.96 38.22
CA ALA A 11 10.33 26.73 39.63
C ALA A 11 9.68 25.35 39.86
N THR A 12 10.16 24.60 40.85
CA THR A 12 9.48 23.39 41.34
C THR A 12 8.19 23.80 42.05
N PRO A 13 7.03 23.15 41.81
CA PRO A 13 6.79 21.89 41.08
C PRO A 13 6.33 22.07 39.61
N VAL A 14 6.28 23.29 39.08
CA VAL A 14 5.72 23.59 37.75
C VAL A 14 6.56 22.96 36.65
N TYR A 15 7.89 23.02 36.77
CA TYR A 15 8.80 22.40 35.81
C TYR A 15 8.60 20.88 35.66
N GLU A 16 8.43 20.18 36.78
CA GLU A 16 8.22 18.72 36.79
C GLU A 16 6.88 18.37 36.15
N LEU A 17 5.82 19.12 36.47
CA LEU A 17 4.51 18.95 35.86
C LEU A 17 4.56 19.18 34.34
N LEU A 18 5.26 20.22 33.89
CA LEU A 18 5.44 20.53 32.46
C LEU A 18 6.23 19.42 31.74
N CYS A 19 7.29 18.89 32.36
CA CYS A 19 8.04 17.76 31.82
C CYS A 19 7.17 16.52 31.65
N VAL A 20 6.37 16.18 32.67
CA VAL A 20 5.45 15.04 32.64
C VAL A 20 4.38 15.23 31.56
N LEU A 21 3.78 16.43 31.49
CA LEU A 21 2.79 16.77 30.48
C LEU A 21 3.37 16.69 29.07
N GLN A 22 4.58 17.20 28.85
CA GLN A 22 5.26 17.16 27.56
C GLN A 22 5.57 15.71 27.14
N TYR A 23 6.01 14.86 28.07
CA TYR A 23 6.24 13.44 27.80
C TYR A 23 4.95 12.73 27.35
N PHE A 24 3.85 12.91 28.09
CA PHE A 24 2.56 12.33 27.70
C PHE A 24 2.05 12.87 26.36
N SER A 25 2.19 14.16 26.11
CA SER A 25 1.80 14.78 24.84
C SER A 25 2.61 14.24 23.66
N MET A 26 3.93 14.07 23.81
CA MET A 26 4.78 13.48 22.79
C MET A 26 4.40 12.03 22.49
N GLN A 27 4.13 11.23 23.54
CA GLN A 27 3.75 9.84 23.39
C GLN A 27 2.39 9.70 22.70
N TYR A 28 1.43 10.55 23.06
CA TYR A 28 0.12 10.60 22.42
C TYR A 28 0.23 10.93 20.93
N SER A 29 1.01 11.96 20.57
CA SER A 29 1.20 12.35 19.17
C SER A 29 1.86 11.26 18.33
N HIS A 30 2.86 10.55 18.87
CA HIS A 30 3.48 9.41 18.19
C HIS A 30 2.49 8.27 17.98
N PHE A 31 1.71 7.94 19.01
CA PHE A 31 0.72 6.88 18.91
C PHE A 31 -0.37 7.22 17.88
N ALA A 32 -0.86 8.46 17.89
CA ALA A 32 -1.84 8.93 16.91
C ALA A 32 -1.30 8.85 15.48
N ALA A 33 -0.06 9.29 15.23
CA ALA A 33 0.58 9.17 13.92
C ALA A 33 0.70 7.70 13.47
N MET A 34 1.23 6.84 14.33
CA MET A 34 1.35 5.40 14.06
C MET A 34 0.01 4.73 13.77
N CYS A 35 -1.06 5.11 14.48
CA CYS A 35 -2.40 4.59 14.20
C CYS A 35 -2.90 4.99 12.81
N ILE A 36 -2.63 6.23 12.38
CA ILE A 36 -2.99 6.69 11.03
C ILE A 36 -2.22 5.90 9.98
N ASP A 37 -0.91 5.71 10.19
CA ASP A 37 -0.07 4.95 9.25
C ASP A 37 -0.50 3.50 9.12
N LEU A 38 -0.73 2.84 10.25
CA LEU A 38 -1.22 1.47 10.28
C LEU A 38 -2.59 1.34 9.61
N PHE A 39 -3.48 2.31 9.81
CA PHE A 39 -4.79 2.32 9.17
C PHE A 39 -4.66 2.37 7.65
N PHE A 40 -3.85 3.28 7.09
CA PHE A 40 -3.63 3.34 5.64
C PHE A 40 -2.94 2.10 5.09
N ALA A 41 -1.91 1.59 5.78
CA ALA A 41 -1.26 0.35 5.40
C ALA A 41 -2.25 -0.83 5.36
N CYS A 42 -3.11 -0.96 6.39
CA CYS A 42 -4.14 -1.97 6.43
C CYS A 42 -5.14 -1.84 5.28
N LEU A 43 -5.55 -0.63 4.90
CA LEU A 43 -6.45 -0.42 3.76
C LEU A 43 -5.80 -0.86 2.44
N ILE A 44 -4.54 -0.49 2.21
CA ILE A 44 -3.80 -0.90 1.00
C ILE A 44 -3.68 -2.43 0.95
N ILE A 45 -3.28 -3.06 2.06
CA ILE A 45 -3.19 -4.52 2.18
C ILE A 45 -4.55 -5.18 1.94
N HIS A 46 -5.62 -4.63 2.53
CA HIS A 46 -6.96 -5.16 2.37
C HIS A 46 -7.38 -5.15 0.90
N VAL A 47 -7.15 -4.04 0.21
CA VAL A 47 -7.44 -3.91 -1.23
C VAL A 47 -6.64 -4.89 -2.06
N ALA A 48 -5.34 -5.03 -1.79
CA ALA A 48 -4.49 -6.03 -2.46
C ALA A 48 -5.01 -7.46 -2.24
N ALA A 49 -5.40 -7.78 -1.01
CA ALA A 49 -5.97 -9.07 -0.66
C ALA A 49 -7.32 -9.32 -1.38
N GLN A 50 -8.19 -8.32 -1.48
CA GLN A 50 -9.46 -8.45 -2.23
C GLN A 50 -9.21 -8.77 -3.71
N LEU A 51 -8.23 -8.10 -4.34
CA LEU A 51 -7.82 -8.41 -5.71
C LEU A 51 -7.19 -9.80 -5.84
N ALA A 52 -6.41 -10.24 -4.85
CA ALA A 52 -5.84 -11.59 -4.83
C ALA A 52 -6.92 -12.67 -4.71
N VAL A 53 -7.93 -12.48 -3.85
CA VAL A 53 -9.08 -13.40 -3.73
C VAL A 53 -9.86 -13.45 -5.04
N LEU A 54 -10.09 -12.30 -5.68
CA LEU A 54 -10.78 -12.22 -6.97
C LEU A 54 -10.01 -12.98 -8.07
N ASN A 55 -8.68 -12.87 -8.09
CA ASN A 55 -7.82 -13.65 -9.00
C ASN A 55 -8.02 -15.15 -8.85
N VAL A 56 -8.02 -15.64 -7.61
CA VAL A 56 -8.21 -17.07 -7.32
C VAL A 56 -9.60 -17.53 -7.74
N ARG A 57 -10.65 -16.77 -7.40
CA ARG A 57 -12.04 -17.10 -7.75
C ARG A 57 -12.22 -17.22 -9.27
N ILE A 58 -11.73 -16.25 -10.03
CA ILE A 58 -11.84 -16.28 -11.50
C ILE A 58 -11.06 -17.45 -12.10
N GLY A 59 -9.89 -17.80 -11.55
CA GLY A 59 -9.13 -18.97 -11.97
C GLY A 59 -9.88 -20.29 -11.75
N GLN A 60 -10.67 -20.38 -10.67
CA GLN A 60 -11.40 -21.58 -10.26
C GLN A 60 -12.72 -21.82 -11.02
N ILE A 61 -13.33 -20.78 -11.61
CA ILE A 61 -14.61 -20.90 -12.38
C ILE A 61 -14.55 -22.04 -13.40
N ARG A 62 -13.38 -22.25 -14.03
CA ARG A 62 -13.17 -23.34 -14.99
C ARG A 62 -13.22 -24.71 -14.35
N GLU A 63 -12.49 -24.91 -13.25
CA GLU A 63 -12.38 -26.20 -12.60
C GLU A 63 -13.75 -26.68 -12.13
N GLU A 64 -14.58 -25.77 -11.65
CA GLU A 64 -15.95 -26.06 -11.21
C GLU A 64 -16.87 -26.37 -12.39
N TYR A 65 -16.77 -25.60 -13.48
CA TYR A 65 -17.54 -25.86 -14.70
C TYR A 65 -17.24 -27.24 -15.32
N TYR A 66 -15.95 -27.64 -15.37
CA TYR A 66 -15.51 -28.91 -15.96
C TYR A 66 -15.42 -30.09 -14.99
N ARG A 67 -15.73 -29.92 -13.70
CA ARG A 67 -15.66 -30.98 -12.67
C ARG A 67 -16.55 -32.20 -12.95
N GLY A 68 -17.46 -32.10 -13.93
CA GLY A 68 -18.44 -33.13 -14.30
C GLY A 68 -18.03 -34.13 -15.39
N GLY A 69 -16.83 -34.01 -15.98
CA GLY A 69 -16.42 -34.85 -17.12
C GLY A 69 -16.68 -34.21 -18.48
N ALA A 70 -16.33 -34.93 -19.57
CA ALA A 70 -16.42 -34.42 -20.94
C ALA A 70 -17.85 -33.96 -21.30
N GLU A 71 -17.94 -32.82 -22.00
CA GLU A 71 -19.15 -32.05 -22.31
C GLU A 71 -20.27 -32.86 -23.01
N GLU A 72 -19.91 -33.99 -23.62
CA GLU A 72 -20.78 -34.90 -24.37
C GLU A 72 -21.47 -35.97 -23.51
N ALA A 73 -20.99 -36.23 -22.29
CA ALA A 73 -21.54 -37.26 -21.41
C ALA A 73 -22.55 -36.74 -20.37
N VAL A 74 -22.72 -35.42 -20.26
CA VAL A 74 -23.54 -34.78 -19.21
C VAL A 74 -24.98 -34.53 -19.72
N PRO A 75 -26.03 -34.91 -18.95
CA PRO A 75 -27.40 -34.61 -19.29
C PRO A 75 -27.65 -33.10 -19.55
N PRO A 76 -28.52 -32.72 -20.49
CA PRO A 76 -28.80 -31.31 -20.81
C PRO A 76 -29.26 -30.46 -19.61
N GLU A 77 -29.95 -31.08 -18.65
CA GLU A 77 -30.43 -30.40 -17.43
C GLU A 77 -29.29 -30.08 -16.47
N GLU A 78 -28.38 -31.03 -16.23
CA GLU A 78 -27.19 -30.81 -15.40
C GLU A 78 -26.24 -29.79 -16.01
N ARG A 79 -26.12 -29.78 -17.35
CA ARG A 79 -25.33 -28.78 -18.07
C ARG A 79 -25.88 -27.36 -17.84
N ARG A 80 -27.20 -27.18 -17.92
CA ARG A 80 -27.84 -25.87 -17.66
C ARG A 80 -27.63 -25.41 -16.22
N ALA A 81 -27.76 -26.31 -15.25
CA ALA A 81 -27.50 -26.00 -13.85
C ALA A 81 -26.05 -25.52 -13.61
N ARG A 82 -25.05 -26.20 -14.21
CA ARG A 82 -23.64 -25.80 -14.15
C ARG A 82 -23.38 -24.45 -14.84
N GLU A 83 -24.01 -24.19 -15.97
CA GLU A 83 -23.92 -22.91 -16.67
C GLU A 83 -24.50 -21.76 -15.83
N ASP A 84 -25.64 -22.00 -15.15
CA ASP A 84 -26.28 -21.02 -14.27
C ASP A 84 -25.44 -20.77 -13.00
N GLU A 85 -24.85 -21.80 -12.39
CA GLU A 85 -23.93 -21.68 -11.25
C GLU A 85 -22.67 -20.88 -11.62
N ALA A 86 -22.01 -21.23 -12.74
CA ALA A 86 -20.84 -20.50 -13.22
C ALA A 86 -21.18 -19.04 -13.57
N TRP A 87 -22.38 -18.79 -14.09
CA TRP A 87 -22.86 -17.42 -14.34
C TRP A 87 -23.08 -16.63 -13.05
N GLN A 88 -23.66 -17.25 -12.02
CA GLN A 88 -23.84 -16.60 -10.71
C GLN A 88 -22.50 -16.24 -10.08
N GLN A 89 -21.54 -17.17 -10.07
CA GLN A 89 -20.20 -16.91 -9.55
C GLN A 89 -19.47 -15.82 -10.32
N LEU A 90 -19.56 -15.80 -11.65
CA LEU A 90 -18.96 -14.74 -12.45
C LEU A 90 -19.60 -13.39 -12.14
N ARG A 91 -20.92 -13.35 -11.96
CA ARG A 91 -21.64 -12.12 -11.58
C ARG A 91 -21.14 -11.60 -10.22
N GLU A 92 -20.95 -12.48 -9.24
CA GLU A 92 -20.35 -12.11 -7.95
C GLU A 92 -18.92 -11.58 -8.11
N CYS A 93 -18.10 -12.21 -8.95
CA CYS A 93 -16.75 -11.74 -9.25
C CYS A 93 -16.75 -10.35 -9.91
N VAL A 94 -17.71 -10.08 -10.81
CA VAL A 94 -17.86 -8.75 -11.44
C VAL A 94 -18.23 -7.70 -10.41
N GLU A 95 -19.20 -7.97 -9.53
CA GLU A 95 -19.58 -7.03 -8.47
C GLU A 95 -18.44 -6.81 -7.46
N HIS A 96 -17.71 -7.87 -7.11
CA HIS A 96 -16.51 -7.78 -6.27
C HIS A 96 -15.40 -6.95 -6.94
N HIS A 97 -15.17 -7.12 -8.24
CA HIS A 97 -14.20 -6.32 -8.98
C HIS A 97 -14.58 -4.83 -9.04
N LYS A 98 -15.88 -4.52 -9.25
CA LYS A 98 -16.38 -3.14 -9.21
C LYS A 98 -16.17 -2.51 -7.83
N LEU A 99 -16.46 -3.26 -6.76
CA LEU A 99 -16.25 -2.80 -5.40
C LEU A 99 -14.76 -2.56 -5.13
N ALA A 100 -13.87 -3.47 -5.56
CA ALA A 100 -12.43 -3.31 -5.42
C ALA A 100 -11.91 -2.07 -6.16
N ILE A 101 -12.37 -1.82 -7.40
CA ILE A 101 -12.03 -0.60 -8.15
C ILE A 101 -12.50 0.66 -7.39
N LYS A 102 -13.72 0.64 -6.87
CA LYS A 102 -14.26 1.77 -6.09
C LYS A 102 -13.42 2.02 -4.83
N LEU A 103 -13.09 0.97 -4.09
CA LEU A 103 -12.25 1.06 -2.89
C LEU A 103 -10.86 1.63 -3.19
N VAL A 104 -10.24 1.23 -4.30
CA VAL A 104 -8.96 1.83 -4.72
C VAL A 104 -9.13 3.31 -5.02
N GLY A 105 -10.19 3.70 -5.74
CA GLY A 105 -10.45 5.11 -6.05
C GLY A 105 -10.66 5.95 -4.79
N ASP A 106 -11.50 5.47 -3.86
CA ASP A 106 -11.76 6.14 -2.59
C ASP A 106 -10.47 6.23 -1.73
N LEU A 107 -9.65 5.17 -1.74
CA LEU A 107 -8.35 5.14 -1.07
C LEU A 107 -7.36 6.12 -1.71
N GLU A 108 -7.31 6.19 -3.04
CA GLU A 108 -6.45 7.12 -3.76
C GLU A 108 -6.84 8.57 -3.43
N ASP A 109 -8.11 8.93 -3.53
CA ASP A 109 -8.57 10.30 -3.24
C ASP A 109 -8.26 10.74 -1.80
N LEU A 110 -8.32 9.82 -0.84
CA LEU A 110 -7.99 10.10 0.55
C LEU A 110 -6.47 10.14 0.81
N ALA A 111 -5.74 9.13 0.33
CA ALA A 111 -4.34 8.91 0.71
C ALA A 111 -3.35 9.70 -0.15
N ASN A 112 -3.75 10.16 -1.33
CA ASN A 112 -2.84 10.75 -2.32
C ASN A 112 -2.02 11.95 -1.80
N VAL A 113 -2.65 12.89 -1.10
CA VAL A 113 -1.95 14.05 -0.51
C VAL A 113 -1.16 13.65 0.73
N ILE A 114 -1.70 12.71 1.51
CA ILE A 114 -1.09 12.23 2.76
C ILE A 114 0.23 11.53 2.45
N ILE A 115 0.21 10.54 1.55
CA ILE A 115 1.40 9.78 1.13
C ILE A 115 2.44 10.70 0.50
N LEU A 116 2.03 11.71 -0.29
CA LEU A 116 2.98 12.70 -0.82
C LEU A 116 3.70 13.45 0.30
N SER A 117 2.95 13.99 1.26
CA SER A 117 3.52 14.74 2.38
C SER A 117 4.43 13.88 3.24
N GLN A 118 4.06 12.62 3.44
CA GLN A 118 4.83 11.62 4.16
C GLN A 118 6.14 11.30 3.45
N PHE A 119 6.12 11.06 2.14
CA PHE A 119 7.34 10.78 1.37
C PHE A 119 8.29 11.96 1.31
N MET A 120 7.78 13.18 1.16
CA MET A 120 8.61 14.39 1.21
C MET A 120 9.24 14.57 2.59
N GLY A 121 8.44 14.44 3.66
CA GLY A 121 8.92 14.53 5.04
C GLY A 121 9.97 13.47 5.35
N ALA A 122 9.70 12.22 4.98
CA ALA A 122 10.60 11.11 5.23
C ALA A 122 11.92 11.24 4.45
N THR A 123 11.90 11.77 3.22
CA THR A 123 13.13 12.09 2.45
C THR A 123 14.02 13.09 3.18
N ILE A 124 13.43 14.16 3.73
CA ILE A 124 14.16 15.18 4.50
C ILE A 124 14.71 14.57 5.80
N ILE A 125 13.88 13.80 6.51
CA ILE A 125 14.25 13.13 7.76
C ILE A 125 15.43 12.18 7.53
N ILE A 126 15.38 11.34 6.49
CA ILE A 126 16.45 10.41 6.13
C ILE A 126 17.74 11.20 5.87
N CYS A 127 17.67 12.26 5.05
CA CYS A 127 18.80 13.11 4.70
C CYS A 127 19.46 13.75 5.95
N VAL A 128 18.68 14.37 6.82
CA VAL A 128 19.18 15.04 8.04
C VAL A 128 19.73 14.01 9.03
N THR A 129 19.06 12.86 9.18
CA THR A 129 19.52 11.80 10.09
C THR A 129 20.85 11.21 9.64
N LEU A 130 21.01 10.95 8.34
CA LEU A 130 22.29 10.53 7.75
C LEU A 130 23.40 11.55 8.03
N PHE A 131 23.12 12.85 7.82
CA PHE A 131 24.08 13.90 8.09
C PHE A 131 24.49 13.99 9.57
N LEU A 132 23.53 13.85 10.50
CA LEU A 132 23.80 13.85 11.94
C LEU A 132 24.68 12.65 12.34
N ILE A 133 24.42 11.48 11.77
CA ILE A 133 25.22 10.27 12.02
C ILE A 133 26.68 10.48 11.56
N THR A 134 26.90 11.18 10.44
CA THR A 134 28.25 11.34 9.88
C THR A 134 29.04 12.50 10.45
N THR A 135 28.37 13.58 10.86
CA THR A 135 29.04 14.83 11.25
C THR A 135 29.18 14.96 12.77
N SER A 136 28.36 14.26 13.56
CA SER A 136 28.38 14.44 15.01
C SER A 136 29.37 13.51 15.71
N GLU A 137 30.21 14.07 16.58
CA GLU A 137 30.99 13.31 17.58
C GLU A 137 30.08 12.89 18.75
N GLN A 138 28.96 12.22 18.44
CA GLN A 138 28.02 11.79 19.45
C GLN A 138 28.49 10.52 20.17
N HIS A 139 28.12 10.41 21.45
CA HIS A 139 28.31 9.19 22.22
C HIS A 139 27.67 7.98 21.51
N PHE A 140 28.29 6.80 21.63
CA PHE A 140 27.84 5.56 21.00
C PHE A 140 26.32 5.30 21.17
N ALA A 141 25.79 5.55 22.37
CA ALA A 141 24.36 5.38 22.65
C ALA A 141 23.43 6.28 21.81
N ALA A 142 23.86 7.50 21.47
CA ALA A 142 23.08 8.40 20.62
C ALA A 142 23.15 7.99 19.15
N LEU A 143 24.32 7.52 18.68
CA LEU A 143 24.45 6.96 17.33
C LEU A 143 23.54 5.74 17.10
N VAL A 144 23.47 4.82 18.08
CA VAL A 144 22.57 3.66 18.00
C VAL A 144 21.10 4.10 17.91
N LYS A 145 20.69 5.13 18.65
CA LYS A 145 19.33 5.68 18.58
C LYS A 145 19.03 6.30 17.21
N LEU A 146 19.94 7.09 16.65
CA LEU A 146 19.79 7.69 15.33
C LEU A 146 19.72 6.64 14.22
N GLN A 147 20.55 5.59 14.31
CA GLN A 147 20.52 4.49 13.37
C GLN A 147 19.22 3.69 13.47
N GLY A 148 18.74 3.41 14.68
CA GLY A 148 17.44 2.75 14.89
C GLY A 148 16.29 3.56 14.29
N TYR A 149 16.29 4.89 14.51
CA TYR A 149 15.29 5.78 13.93
C TYR A 149 15.34 5.78 12.40
N LEU A 150 16.53 5.83 11.80
CA LEU A 150 16.71 5.75 10.35
C LEU A 150 16.12 4.46 9.76
N ILE A 151 16.37 3.32 10.41
CA ILE A 151 15.84 2.01 9.96
C ILE A 151 14.31 2.01 9.99
N VAL A 152 13.70 2.55 11.04
CA VAL A 152 12.24 2.62 11.17
C VAL A 152 11.63 3.45 10.03
N VAL A 153 12.14 4.65 9.78
CA VAL A 153 11.61 5.54 8.71
C VAL A 153 11.79 4.91 7.34
N VAL A 154 12.93 4.28 7.06
CA VAL A 154 13.16 3.59 5.77
C VAL A 154 12.20 2.40 5.61
N TYR A 155 11.98 1.64 6.68
CA TYR A 155 11.06 0.49 6.66
C TYR A 155 9.61 0.91 6.43
N GLU A 156 9.19 2.03 7.03
CA GLU A 156 7.86 2.61 6.84
C GLU A 156 7.58 2.92 5.37
N ILE A 157 8.45 3.71 4.71
CA ILE A 157 8.30 4.03 3.27
C ILE A 157 8.34 2.75 2.42
N PHE A 158 9.22 1.81 2.76
CA PHE A 158 9.34 0.54 2.06
C PHE A 158 8.02 -0.24 2.10
N MET A 159 7.38 -0.34 3.26
CA MET A 159 6.10 -1.02 3.43
C MET A 159 5.00 -0.38 2.57
N TYR A 160 4.87 0.95 2.60
CA TYR A 160 3.92 1.66 1.72
C TYR A 160 4.14 1.36 0.24
N CYS A 161 5.38 1.47 -0.22
CA CYS A 161 5.74 1.20 -1.61
C CYS A 161 5.56 -0.27 -1.99
N TRP A 162 5.80 -1.20 -1.08
CA TRP A 162 5.64 -2.63 -1.31
C TRP A 162 4.18 -3.02 -1.48
N PHE A 163 3.31 -2.57 -0.58
CA PHE A 163 1.88 -2.88 -0.65
C PHE A 163 1.17 -2.11 -1.76
N GLY A 164 1.57 -0.86 -2.03
CA GLY A 164 1.07 -0.10 -3.18
C GLY A 164 1.39 -0.80 -4.51
N ASP A 165 2.61 -1.33 -4.64
CA ASP A 165 3.03 -2.13 -5.78
C ASP A 165 2.27 -3.46 -5.88
N ASP A 166 2.00 -4.12 -4.76
CA ASP A 166 1.22 -5.35 -4.73
C ASP A 166 -0.21 -5.13 -5.27
N VAL A 167 -0.88 -4.02 -4.95
CA VAL A 167 -2.19 -3.68 -5.54
C VAL A 167 -2.12 -3.66 -7.08
N MET A 168 -1.10 -2.99 -7.64
CA MET A 168 -0.89 -2.93 -9.08
C MET A 168 -0.59 -4.30 -9.68
N TYR A 169 0.23 -5.09 -8.99
CA TYR A 169 0.59 -6.45 -9.37
C TYR A 169 -0.64 -7.37 -9.41
N GLN A 170 -1.47 -7.37 -8.36
CA GLN A 170 -2.69 -8.18 -8.32
C GLN A 170 -3.71 -7.78 -9.40
N ASN A 171 -3.82 -6.48 -9.71
CA ASN A 171 -4.67 -6.02 -10.80
C ASN A 171 -4.15 -6.48 -12.18
N SER A 172 -2.84 -6.43 -12.41
CA SER A 172 -2.24 -6.95 -13.65
C SER A 172 -2.44 -8.47 -13.77
N ARG A 173 -2.23 -9.20 -12.68
CA ARG A 173 -2.47 -10.65 -12.61
C ARG A 173 -3.90 -11.03 -12.96
N LEU A 174 -4.89 -10.17 -12.66
CA LEU A 174 -6.28 -10.42 -12.98
C LEU A 174 -6.49 -10.60 -14.49
N ALA A 175 -5.79 -9.82 -15.33
CA ALA A 175 -5.81 -10.01 -16.77
C ALA A 175 -5.29 -11.40 -17.17
N THR A 176 -4.19 -11.84 -16.58
CA THR A 176 -3.63 -13.17 -16.82
C THR A 176 -4.56 -14.28 -16.34
N SER A 177 -5.14 -14.16 -15.15
CA SER A 177 -6.06 -15.14 -14.58
C SER A 177 -7.33 -15.30 -15.42
N VAL A 178 -7.89 -14.19 -15.92
CA VAL A 178 -9.01 -14.23 -16.87
C VAL A 178 -8.60 -14.85 -18.20
N TYR A 179 -7.40 -14.59 -18.69
CA TYR A 179 -6.93 -15.19 -19.94
C TYR A 179 -6.76 -16.71 -19.83
N THR A 180 -6.23 -17.20 -18.70
CA THR A 180 -5.96 -18.63 -18.47
C THR A 180 -7.16 -19.42 -17.96
N CYS A 181 -8.30 -18.77 -17.64
CA CYS A 181 -9.51 -19.44 -17.16
C CYS A 181 -10.20 -20.35 -18.20
N GLY A 182 -9.65 -20.55 -19.39
CA GLY A 182 -10.21 -21.46 -20.39
C GLY A 182 -11.58 -21.02 -20.91
N TRP A 183 -11.75 -19.70 -21.10
CA TRP A 183 -12.93 -19.10 -21.71
C TRP A 183 -13.28 -19.61 -23.13
N PRO A 184 -12.33 -20.11 -23.98
CA PRO A 184 -12.68 -20.71 -25.27
C PRO A 184 -13.39 -22.05 -25.06
N GLY A 185 -14.71 -22.05 -25.15
CA GLY A 185 -15.58 -23.20 -24.84
C GLY A 185 -16.70 -22.88 -23.85
N ALA A 186 -16.59 -21.77 -23.12
CA ALA A 186 -17.65 -21.29 -22.23
C ALA A 186 -18.86 -20.72 -23.00
N PRO A 187 -20.05 -20.64 -22.39
CA PRO A 187 -21.21 -20.01 -23.00
C PRO A 187 -20.95 -18.56 -23.42
N GLN A 188 -21.58 -18.09 -24.52
CA GLN A 188 -21.34 -16.75 -25.08
C GLN A 188 -21.56 -15.62 -24.05
N LYS A 189 -22.51 -15.79 -23.13
CA LYS A 189 -22.75 -14.83 -22.04
C LYS A 189 -21.53 -14.71 -21.11
N LEU A 190 -20.94 -15.84 -20.71
CA LEU A 190 -19.76 -15.92 -19.85
C LEU A 190 -18.54 -15.30 -20.54
N GLN A 191 -18.31 -15.65 -21.81
CA GLN A 191 -17.22 -15.10 -22.61
C GLN A 191 -17.26 -13.57 -22.69
N ARG A 192 -18.43 -12.98 -22.96
CA ARG A 192 -18.59 -11.52 -23.02
C ARG A 192 -18.27 -10.84 -21.70
N ALA A 193 -18.73 -11.41 -20.58
CA ALA A 193 -18.47 -10.86 -19.26
C ALA A 193 -16.98 -10.96 -18.88
N LEU A 194 -16.32 -12.10 -19.13
CA LEU A 194 -14.88 -12.27 -18.94
C LEU A 194 -14.07 -11.29 -19.79
N LEU A 195 -14.47 -11.06 -21.04
CA LEU A 195 -13.81 -10.10 -21.92
C LEU A 195 -13.91 -8.66 -21.38
N ILE A 196 -15.03 -8.28 -20.77
CA ILE A 196 -15.15 -6.97 -20.09
C ILE A 196 -14.19 -6.88 -18.90
N ILE A 197 -14.08 -7.92 -18.07
CA ILE A 197 -13.14 -7.95 -16.94
C ILE A 197 -11.70 -7.81 -17.46
N LEU A 198 -11.35 -8.55 -18.52
CA LEU A 198 -10.03 -8.50 -19.14
C LEU A 198 -9.67 -7.10 -19.65
N MET A 199 -10.59 -6.44 -20.37
CA MET A 199 -10.37 -5.07 -20.85
C MET A 199 -10.23 -4.06 -19.70
N ARG A 200 -10.91 -4.30 -18.57
CA ARG A 200 -10.83 -3.44 -17.39
C ARG A 200 -9.55 -3.65 -16.59
N SER A 201 -9.12 -4.89 -16.38
CA SER A 201 -7.91 -5.23 -15.62
C SER A 201 -6.62 -4.79 -16.29
N GLN A 202 -6.62 -4.63 -17.62
CA GLN A 202 -5.50 -4.05 -18.37
C GLN A 202 -5.24 -2.57 -18.04
N ARG A 203 -6.21 -1.86 -17.46
CA ARG A 203 -5.98 -0.50 -16.98
C ARG A 203 -5.30 -0.57 -15.61
N PRO A 204 -4.17 0.15 -15.42
CA PRO A 204 -3.46 0.12 -14.15
C PRO A 204 -4.36 0.68 -13.05
N LEU A 205 -4.48 -0.09 -11.97
CA LEU A 205 -5.21 0.25 -10.75
C LEU A 205 -4.21 0.28 -9.60
N GLY A 206 -4.06 1.41 -8.92
CA GLY A 206 -3.07 1.57 -7.87
C GLY A 206 -3.16 2.95 -7.22
N VAL A 207 -2.41 3.11 -6.13
CA VAL A 207 -2.40 4.36 -5.35
C VAL A 207 -1.33 5.30 -5.91
N THR A 208 -1.64 6.59 -6.00
CA THR A 208 -0.69 7.64 -6.42
C THR A 208 -0.31 8.56 -5.25
N ALA A 209 0.85 9.18 -5.36
CA ALA A 209 1.35 10.24 -4.49
C ALA A 209 1.33 11.57 -5.25
N GLY A 210 0.57 12.53 -4.74
CA GLY A 210 0.27 13.81 -5.37
C GLY A 210 -0.31 13.78 -6.80
N LYS A 211 -0.81 12.64 -7.31
CA LYS A 211 -1.07 12.38 -8.75
C LYS A 211 0.17 12.52 -9.65
N PHE A 212 1.35 12.70 -9.07
CA PHE A 212 2.63 12.84 -9.79
C PHE A 212 3.33 11.49 -9.96
N TYR A 213 3.32 10.66 -8.91
CA TYR A 213 4.03 9.39 -8.87
C TYR A 213 3.10 8.26 -8.45
N ARG A 214 3.28 7.06 -9.03
CA ARG A 214 2.58 5.85 -8.54
C ARG A 214 3.35 5.30 -7.37
N VAL A 215 2.67 4.87 -6.31
CA VAL A 215 3.32 4.27 -5.14
C VAL A 215 3.78 2.85 -5.51
N THR A 216 5.03 2.74 -5.95
CA THR A 216 5.66 1.48 -6.41
C THR A 216 7.03 1.28 -5.79
N ARG A 217 7.58 0.07 -5.90
CA ARG A 217 8.97 -0.22 -5.47
C ARG A 217 10.00 0.65 -6.18
N GLU A 218 9.74 1.04 -7.43
CA GLU A 218 10.62 1.96 -8.17
C GLU A 218 10.65 3.35 -7.52
N THR A 219 9.50 3.84 -7.03
CA THR A 219 9.45 5.13 -6.33
C THR A 219 10.19 5.11 -5.01
N PHE A 220 10.17 4.00 -4.26
CA PHE A 220 11.02 3.84 -3.08
C PHE A 220 12.51 4.03 -3.42
N VAL A 221 13.00 3.35 -4.45
CA VAL A 221 14.40 3.48 -4.89
C VAL A 221 14.71 4.92 -5.30
N SER A 222 13.78 5.59 -5.98
CA SER A 222 13.92 7.01 -6.35
C SER A 222 14.05 7.91 -5.11
N LEU A 223 13.17 7.72 -4.11
CA LEU A 223 13.19 8.49 -2.86
C LEU A 223 14.49 8.27 -2.07
N MET A 224 14.98 7.03 -2.02
CA MET A 224 16.25 6.71 -1.36
C MET A 224 17.43 7.38 -2.07
N LYS A 225 17.46 7.37 -3.41
CA LYS A 225 18.48 8.07 -4.21
C LYS A 225 18.42 9.58 -3.99
N ALA A 226 17.23 10.17 -3.97
CA ALA A 226 17.05 11.59 -3.69
C ALA A 226 17.56 11.96 -2.30
N SER A 227 17.16 11.20 -1.27
CA SER A 227 17.62 11.40 0.11
C SER A 227 19.13 11.35 0.24
N TYR A 228 19.77 10.35 -0.40
CA TYR A 228 21.23 10.20 -0.39
C TYR A 228 21.92 11.32 -1.16
N SER A 229 21.36 11.76 -2.31
CA SER A 229 21.90 12.88 -3.08
C SER A 229 21.89 14.17 -2.27
N TYR A 230 20.79 14.48 -1.56
CA TYR A 230 20.73 15.64 -0.68
C TYR A 230 21.73 15.52 0.49
N TYR A 231 21.86 14.34 1.08
CA TYR A 231 22.87 14.08 2.10
C TYR A 231 24.29 14.32 1.57
N ALA A 232 24.61 13.80 0.38
CA ALA A 232 25.94 13.93 -0.22
C ALA A 232 26.29 15.40 -0.49
N LEU A 233 25.33 16.21 -0.96
CA LEU A 233 25.48 17.65 -1.14
C LEU A 233 25.75 18.36 0.20
N LEU A 234 24.96 18.09 1.23
CA LEU A 234 25.16 18.67 2.56
C LEU A 234 26.53 18.30 3.15
N ASN A 235 26.95 17.05 2.97
CA ASN A 235 28.25 16.58 3.45
C ASN A 235 29.41 17.22 2.67
N GLN A 236 29.26 17.46 1.36
CA GLN A 236 30.26 18.19 0.56
C GLN A 236 30.37 19.65 0.98
N MET A 237 29.26 20.33 1.30
CA MET A 237 29.26 21.72 1.76
C MET A 237 29.84 21.89 3.17
N ASN A 238 29.83 20.82 3.97
CA ASN A 238 30.37 20.83 5.34
C ASN A 238 31.88 20.54 5.40
N LYS A 239 32.48 20.06 4.29
CA LYS A 239 33.93 19.88 4.15
C LYS A 239 34.58 21.16 3.65
#